data_AF-A0AA49JYF9-F1
#
_entry.id   AF-A0AA49JYF9-F1
#
_cell.length_a   1.000
_cell.length_b   1.000
_cell.length_c   1.000
_cell.angle_alpha   90.00
_cell.angle_beta   90.00
_cell.angle_gamma   90.00
#
_symmetry.space_group_name_H-M   'P 1'
#
loop_
_entity.id
_entity.type
_entity.pdbx_description
1 polymer ?
#
loop_
_entity_poly.entity_id
_entity_poly.type
_entity_poly.pdbx_seq_one_letter_code
_entity_poly.pdbx_strand_id
1 'polypeptide(L)'
;MLTLLLKKHGDGRTALTLGRADGTRTWQRQERHAAFFVPHDLTHFAVESELGLRHAFYGLVAQGWDFDDFLPPYPRGPLGAEALWAETLVGLLDVERGTTAPGETMMSADEFNAQLTAKLADAGLAPPRHLDERTLAAICDRREALLADWHALPAGDTLRLVIDA
;
A
#
# COMPACT_ATOMS: atom_id res chain seq x y z
N MET A 1 7.34 -7.05 12.75
CA MET A 1 8.36 -6.32 11.98
C MET A 1 8.53 -7.01 10.63
N LEU A 2 8.42 -6.24 9.54
CA LEU A 2 8.60 -6.70 8.16
C LEU A 2 9.58 -5.76 7.44
N THR A 3 10.53 -6.33 6.69
CA THR A 3 11.45 -5.57 5.84
C THR A 3 10.96 -5.60 4.39
N LEU A 4 10.77 -4.43 3.81
CA LEU A 4 10.46 -4.24 2.40
C LEU A 4 11.73 -3.91 1.63
N LEU A 5 11.93 -4.58 0.49
CA LEU A 5 12.99 -4.28 -0.46
C LEU A 5 12.37 -4.10 -1.84
N LEU A 6 12.34 -2.86 -2.33
CA LEU A 6 11.91 -2.53 -3.68
C LEU A 6 13.14 -2.33 -4.57
N LYS A 7 13.36 -3.28 -5.49
CA LYS A 7 14.48 -3.25 -6.43
C LYS A 7 14.11 -2.47 -7.69
N LYS A 8 14.95 -1.51 -8.09
CA LYS A 8 14.90 -0.88 -9.42
C LYS A 8 15.94 -1.55 -10.31
N HIS A 9 15.51 -2.33 -11.31
CA HIS A 9 16.44 -2.96 -12.25
C HIS A 9 16.88 -1.99 -13.35
N GLY A 10 18.06 -2.22 -13.92
CA GLY A 10 18.62 -1.42 -15.03
C GLY A 10 17.80 -1.45 -16.32
N ASP A 11 16.92 -2.44 -16.47
CA ASP A 11 16.06 -2.64 -17.63
C ASP A 11 14.62 -2.13 -17.42
N GLY A 12 14.39 -1.36 -16.36
CA GLY A 12 13.08 -0.78 -16.02
C GLY A 12 12.13 -1.72 -15.28
N ARG A 13 12.50 -2.99 -15.06
CA ARG A 13 11.71 -3.91 -14.22
C ARG A 13 11.87 -3.57 -12.74
N THR A 14 10.91 -4.00 -11.94
CA THR A 14 10.96 -3.86 -10.48
C THR A 14 10.68 -5.21 -9.80
N ALA A 15 11.14 -5.35 -8.56
CA ALA A 15 10.82 -6.49 -7.73
C ALA A 15 10.57 -6.04 -6.30
N LEU A 16 9.55 -6.60 -5.67
CA LEU A 16 9.25 -6.40 -4.27
C LEU A 16 9.64 -7.68 -3.51
N THR A 17 10.48 -7.55 -2.49
CA THR A 17 10.79 -8.63 -1.56
C THR A 17 10.39 -8.22 -0.15
N LEU A 18 9.68 -9.12 0.54
CA LEU A 18 9.19 -8.95 1.91
C LEU A 18 9.89 -9.97 2.79
N GLY A 19 10.72 -9.51 3.73
CA GLY A 19 11.44 -10.32 4.69
C GLY A 19 10.79 -10.28 6.07
N ARG A 20 10.51 -11.45 6.64
CA ARG A 20 9.86 -11.62 7.94
C ARG A 20 10.88 -11.69 9.08
N ALA A 21 10.40 -11.51 10.31
CA ALA A 21 11.25 -11.57 11.50
C ALA A 21 11.90 -12.94 11.73
N ASP A 22 11.28 -14.02 11.26
CA ASP A 22 11.81 -15.39 11.34
C ASP A 22 12.89 -15.70 10.27
N GLY A 23 13.23 -14.72 9.43
CA GLY A 23 14.20 -14.85 8.35
C GLY A 23 13.63 -15.43 7.04
N THR A 24 12.38 -15.86 7.02
CA THR A 24 11.70 -16.25 5.78
C THR A 24 11.38 -15.02 4.93
N ARG A 25 11.13 -15.24 3.64
CA ARG A 25 10.80 -14.16 2.70
C ARG A 25 9.82 -14.61 1.65
N THR A 26 9.05 -13.65 1.15
CA THR A 26 8.26 -13.78 -0.06
C THR A 26 8.66 -12.67 -1.02
N TRP A 27 8.52 -12.89 -2.32
CA TRP A 27 8.91 -11.90 -3.32
C TRP A 27 8.08 -12.04 -4.58
N GLN A 28 7.88 -10.93 -5.27
CA GLN A 28 7.25 -10.89 -6.57
C GLN A 28 8.05 -10.00 -7.51
N ARG A 29 8.07 -10.37 -8.78
CA ARG A 29 8.60 -9.53 -9.85
C ARG A 29 7.46 -8.84 -10.57
N GLN A 30 7.60 -7.55 -10.77
CA GLN A 30 6.62 -6.78 -11.55
C GLN A 30 7.18 -6.63 -12.96
N GLU A 31 6.79 -7.56 -13.83
CA GLU A 31 7.24 -7.60 -15.22
C GLU A 31 6.44 -6.66 -16.13
N ARG A 32 5.19 -6.37 -15.76
CA ARG A 32 4.29 -5.43 -16.45
C ARG A 32 3.68 -4.50 -15.39
N HIS A 33 3.42 -3.24 -15.76
CA HIS A 33 2.80 -2.24 -14.87
C HIS A 33 3.61 -1.87 -13.62
N ALA A 34 4.95 -1.99 -13.65
CA ALA A 34 5.81 -1.53 -12.56
C ALA A 34 5.58 -0.06 -12.16
N ALA A 35 5.20 0.78 -13.13
CA ALA A 35 4.83 2.18 -12.91
C ALA A 35 3.54 2.36 -12.09
N PHE A 36 2.67 1.35 -12.02
CA PHE A 36 1.46 1.34 -11.20
C PHE A 36 1.71 0.66 -9.85
N PHE A 37 2.31 -0.53 -9.86
CA PHE A 37 2.45 -1.35 -8.67
C PHE A 37 3.41 -0.76 -7.63
N VAL A 38 4.52 -0.14 -8.03
CA VAL A 38 5.44 0.45 -7.03
C VAL A 38 4.76 1.59 -6.25
N PRO A 39 4.10 2.57 -6.90
CA PRO A 39 3.31 3.57 -6.16
C PRO A 39 2.22 2.98 -5.27
N HIS A 40 1.55 1.92 -5.72
CA HIS A 40 0.53 1.23 -4.94
C HIS A 40 1.14 0.57 -3.68
N ASP A 41 2.22 -0.19 -3.81
CA ASP A 41 2.95 -0.81 -2.71
C ASP A 41 3.45 0.25 -1.69
N LEU A 42 3.99 1.38 -2.17
CA LEU A 42 4.42 2.48 -1.30
C LEU A 42 3.25 3.19 -0.61
N THR A 43 2.08 3.23 -1.25
CA THR A 43 0.84 3.75 -0.65
C THR A 43 0.34 2.82 0.45
N HIS A 44 0.38 1.49 0.25
CA HIS A 44 0.17 0.53 1.33
C HIS A 44 1.10 0.78 2.51
N PHE A 45 2.39 1.03 2.24
CA PHE A 45 3.35 1.24 3.33
C PHE A 45 3.01 2.49 4.14
N ALA A 46 2.68 3.60 3.46
CA ALA A 46 2.25 4.84 4.12
C ALA A 46 0.99 4.62 4.96
N VAL A 47 -0.06 4.02 4.37
CA VAL A 47 -1.34 3.77 5.03
C VAL A 47 -1.16 2.86 6.25
N GLU A 48 -0.57 1.68 6.07
CA GLU A 48 -0.49 0.68 7.13
C GLU A 48 0.41 1.15 8.29
N SER A 49 1.48 1.90 8.00
CA SER A 49 2.38 2.41 9.03
C SER A 49 1.81 3.59 9.82
N GLU A 50 1.12 4.55 9.17
CA GLU A 50 0.48 5.67 9.87
C GLU A 50 -0.74 5.22 10.68
N LEU A 51 -1.47 4.23 10.16
CA LEU A 51 -2.67 3.72 10.79
C LEU A 51 -2.41 2.59 11.79
N GLY A 52 -1.21 2.00 11.78
CA GLY A 52 -0.83 0.87 12.64
C GLY A 52 -1.59 -0.41 12.34
N LEU A 53 -1.90 -0.67 11.07
CA LEU A 53 -2.69 -1.83 10.65
C LEU A 53 -1.86 -3.11 10.72
N ARG A 54 -2.43 -4.16 11.33
CA ARG A 54 -1.73 -5.43 11.64
C ARG A 54 -2.28 -6.61 10.87
N HIS A 55 -3.46 -6.47 10.31
CA HIS A 55 -4.20 -7.46 9.52
C HIS A 55 -4.57 -6.90 8.14
N ALA A 56 -3.84 -5.87 7.68
CA ALA A 56 -3.80 -5.41 6.29
C ALA A 56 -2.68 -6.13 5.52
N PHE A 57 -2.33 -5.70 4.31
CA PHE A 57 -1.45 -6.45 3.41
C PHE A 57 -0.08 -6.79 4.03
N TYR A 58 0.66 -5.80 4.52
CA TYR A 58 1.97 -6.06 5.16
C TYR A 58 1.83 -6.74 6.51
N GLY A 59 0.76 -6.44 7.24
CA GLY A 59 0.34 -7.17 8.44
C GLY A 59 0.23 -8.68 8.22
N LEU A 60 -0.53 -9.08 7.21
CA LEU A 60 -0.77 -10.47 6.84
C LEU A 60 0.51 -11.14 6.34
N VAL A 61 1.32 -10.45 5.53
CA VAL A 61 2.62 -10.99 5.11
C VAL A 61 3.54 -11.22 6.30
N ALA A 62 3.58 -10.30 7.27
CA ALA A 62 4.36 -10.48 8.50
C ALA A 62 3.90 -11.72 9.32
N GLN A 63 2.62 -12.09 9.22
CA GLN A 63 2.02 -13.28 9.82
C GLN A 63 2.23 -14.58 9.00
N GLY A 64 2.98 -14.52 7.90
CA GLY A 64 3.31 -15.70 7.10
C GLY A 64 2.45 -15.89 5.86
N TRP A 65 1.72 -14.87 5.39
CA TRP A 65 1.06 -14.89 4.08
C TRP A 65 2.08 -14.64 2.96
N ASP A 66 1.92 -15.32 1.84
CA ASP A 66 2.67 -15.11 0.59
C ASP A 66 1.81 -14.38 -0.45
N PHE A 67 2.42 -13.82 -1.51
CA PHE A 67 1.67 -13.10 -2.56
C PHE A 67 0.56 -13.95 -3.20
N ASP A 68 0.80 -15.25 -3.39
CA ASP A 68 -0.19 -16.18 -3.95
C ASP A 68 -1.40 -16.40 -3.02
N ASP A 69 -1.28 -16.11 -1.73
CA ASP A 69 -2.39 -16.21 -0.78
C ASP A 69 -3.48 -15.13 -1.03
N PHE A 70 -3.11 -14.03 -1.69
CA PHE A 70 -4.01 -12.92 -2.05
C PHE A 70 -4.68 -13.10 -3.41
N LEU A 71 -4.36 -14.16 -4.15
CA LEU A 71 -4.88 -14.42 -5.50
C LEU A 71 -5.86 -15.60 -5.48
N PRO A 72 -6.84 -15.63 -6.41
CA PRO A 72 -7.70 -16.81 -6.59
C PRO A 72 -6.85 -18.09 -6.76
N PRO A 73 -7.17 -19.19 -6.06
CA PRO A 73 -8.43 -19.49 -5.39
C PRO A 73 -8.52 -19.02 -3.92
N TYR A 74 -7.64 -18.12 -3.46
CA TYR A 74 -7.57 -17.63 -2.08
C TYR A 74 -7.34 -18.77 -1.08
N PRO A 75 -6.16 -19.40 -1.08
CA PRO A 75 -5.87 -20.57 -0.26
C PRO A 75 -5.99 -20.32 1.26
N ARG A 76 -5.93 -19.06 1.70
CA ARG A 76 -6.14 -18.63 3.09
C ARG A 76 -7.58 -18.21 3.40
N GLY A 77 -8.48 -18.32 2.43
CA GLY A 77 -9.84 -17.82 2.51
C GLY A 77 -9.95 -16.32 2.19
N PRO A 78 -11.16 -15.74 2.36
CA PRO A 78 -11.40 -14.33 2.07
C PRO A 78 -10.60 -13.41 2.99
N LEU A 79 -10.26 -12.23 2.47
CA LEU A 79 -9.59 -11.19 3.25
C LEU A 79 -10.51 -10.66 4.36
N GLY A 80 -9.90 -10.33 5.50
CA GLY A 80 -10.61 -9.72 6.62
C GLY A 80 -10.99 -8.26 6.35
N ALA A 81 -11.88 -7.71 7.20
CA ALA A 81 -12.38 -6.34 7.05
C ALA A 81 -11.27 -5.28 7.08
N GLU A 82 -10.23 -5.45 7.89
CA GLU A 82 -9.09 -4.51 7.94
C GLU A 82 -8.29 -4.49 6.64
N ALA A 83 -8.03 -5.66 6.04
CA ALA A 83 -7.36 -5.77 4.74
C ALA A 83 -8.20 -5.16 3.61
N LEU A 84 -9.51 -5.45 3.57
CA LEU A 84 -10.40 -4.88 2.55
C LEU A 84 -10.56 -3.37 2.71
N TRP A 85 -10.59 -2.87 3.95
CA TRP A 85 -10.58 -1.43 4.22
C TRP A 85 -9.29 -0.76 3.75
N ALA A 86 -8.13 -1.33 4.11
CA ALA A 86 -6.83 -0.83 3.69
C ALA A 86 -6.70 -0.81 2.15
N GLU A 87 -7.07 -1.89 1.47
CA GLU A 87 -7.06 -1.99 0.01
C GLU A 87 -7.95 -0.91 -0.64
N THR A 88 -9.16 -0.70 -0.11
CA THR A 88 -10.10 0.30 -0.64
C THR A 88 -9.57 1.72 -0.43
N LEU A 89 -8.96 1.98 0.73
CA LEU A 89 -8.34 3.26 1.08
C LEU A 89 -7.15 3.55 0.16
N VAL A 90 -6.24 2.57 -0.01
CA VAL A 90 -5.10 2.66 -0.93
C VAL A 90 -5.56 2.90 -2.36
N GLY A 91 -6.55 2.13 -2.83
CA GLY A 91 -7.10 2.30 -4.18
C GLY A 91 -7.72 3.69 -4.41
N LEU A 92 -8.39 4.27 -3.40
CA LEU A 92 -8.92 5.62 -3.49
C LEU A 92 -7.80 6.67 -3.56
N LEU A 93 -6.73 6.52 -2.76
CA LEU A 93 -5.56 7.39 -2.82
C LEU A 93 -4.80 7.28 -4.15
N ASP A 94 -4.75 6.09 -4.74
CA ASP A 94 -4.14 5.87 -6.05
C ASP A 94 -4.93 6.55 -7.16
N VAL A 95 -6.26 6.47 -7.11
CA VAL A 95 -7.14 7.18 -8.04
C VAL A 95 -6.95 8.68 -7.90
N GLU A 96 -7.03 9.22 -6.69
CA GLU A 96 -6.84 10.64 -6.42
C GLU A 96 -5.51 11.15 -6.99
N ARG A 97 -4.39 10.47 -6.67
CA ARG A 97 -3.07 10.81 -7.22
C ARG A 97 -3.03 10.76 -8.75
N GLY A 98 -3.75 9.83 -9.37
CA GLY A 98 -3.80 9.68 -10.83
C GLY A 98 -4.69 10.71 -11.53
N THR A 99 -5.64 11.32 -10.82
CA THR A 99 -6.63 12.25 -11.39
C THR A 99 -6.42 13.71 -10.99
N THR A 100 -5.74 13.99 -9.88
CA THR A 100 -5.49 15.36 -9.42
C THR A 100 -4.38 15.99 -10.23
N ALA A 101 -4.65 17.13 -10.87
CA ALA A 101 -3.66 17.84 -11.67
C ALA A 101 -2.62 18.56 -10.78
N PRO A 102 -1.40 18.82 -11.27
CA PRO A 102 -0.41 19.60 -10.52
C PRO A 102 -0.97 20.96 -10.09
N GLY A 103 -0.96 21.22 -8.78
CA GLY A 103 -1.45 22.48 -8.19
C GLY A 103 -2.93 22.47 -7.80
N GLU A 104 -3.65 21.37 -8.01
CA GLU A 104 -5.00 21.17 -7.47
C GLU A 104 -4.96 20.69 -6.02
N THR A 105 -6.01 21.02 -5.28
CA THR A 105 -6.19 20.61 -3.88
C THR A 105 -6.68 19.16 -3.85
N MET A 106 -6.05 18.35 -2.99
CA MET A 106 -6.52 17.01 -2.67
C MET A 106 -7.88 17.06 -1.95
N MET A 107 -8.60 15.94 -1.91
CA MET A 107 -9.86 15.84 -1.18
C MET A 107 -9.66 16.20 0.30
N SER A 108 -10.66 16.89 0.85
CA SER A 108 -10.78 17.00 2.31
C SER A 108 -11.01 15.63 2.93
N ALA A 109 -10.74 15.50 4.23
CA ALA A 109 -11.01 14.26 4.96
C ALA A 109 -12.50 13.87 4.91
N ASP A 110 -13.42 14.85 4.93
CA ASP A 110 -14.85 14.59 4.84
C ASP A 110 -15.24 14.00 3.48
N GLU A 111 -14.75 14.60 2.37
CA GLU A 111 -14.98 14.09 1.02
C GLU A 111 -14.37 12.70 0.82
N PHE A 112 -13.14 12.52 1.32
CA PHE A 112 -12.43 11.24 1.25
C PHE A 112 -13.19 10.14 2.00
N ASN A 113 -13.59 10.39 3.24
CA ASN A 113 -14.35 9.43 4.05
C ASN A 113 -15.72 9.11 3.44
N ALA A 114 -16.39 10.09 2.83
CA ALA A 114 -17.66 9.87 2.14
C ALA A 114 -17.49 8.90 0.96
N GLN A 115 -16.46 9.10 0.13
CA GLN A 115 -16.17 8.21 -1.00
C GLN A 115 -15.70 6.83 -0.54
N LEU A 116 -14.86 6.75 0.49
CA LEU A 116 -14.40 5.49 1.06
C LEU A 116 -15.57 4.67 1.62
N THR A 117 -16.49 5.33 2.32
CA THR A 117 -17.70 4.71 2.87
C THR A 117 -18.59 4.15 1.76
N ALA A 118 -18.80 4.92 0.69
CA ALA A 118 -19.59 4.46 -0.45
C ALA A 118 -18.99 3.22 -1.12
N LYS A 119 -17.67 3.20 -1.35
CA LYS A 119 -16.95 2.06 -1.94
C LYS A 119 -17.01 0.81 -1.05
N LEU A 120 -16.89 0.98 0.26
CA LEU A 120 -16.99 -0.15 1.20
C LEU A 120 -18.42 -0.70 1.30
N ALA A 121 -19.43 0.17 1.19
CA ALA A 121 -20.83 -0.25 1.21
C ALA A 121 -21.17 -1.19 0.05
N ASP A 122 -20.58 -0.98 -1.13
CA ASP A 122 -20.71 -1.90 -2.28
C ASP A 122 -20.19 -3.32 -1.98
N ALA A 123 -19.22 -3.42 -1.06
CA ALA A 123 -18.69 -4.69 -0.54
C ALA A 123 -19.39 -5.19 0.73
N GLY A 124 -20.46 -4.53 1.19
CA GLY A 124 -21.17 -4.85 2.42
C GLY A 124 -20.37 -4.57 3.71
N LEU A 125 -19.39 -3.68 3.64
CA LEU A 125 -18.52 -3.30 4.75
C LEU A 125 -18.77 -1.86 5.20
N ALA A 126 -18.39 -1.57 6.44
CA ALA A 126 -18.33 -0.22 6.98
C ALA A 126 -16.88 0.10 7.38
N PRO A 127 -16.41 1.35 7.22
CA PRO A 127 -15.08 1.71 7.66
C PRO A 127 -14.99 1.58 9.20
N PRO A 128 -13.92 0.98 9.74
CA PRO A 128 -13.77 0.82 11.18
C PRO A 128 -13.54 2.15 11.90
N ARG A 129 -13.05 3.16 11.18
CA ARG A 129 -12.92 4.55 11.63
C ARG A 129 -12.87 5.50 10.44
N HIS A 130 -13.17 6.77 10.69
CA HIS A 130 -12.91 7.85 9.75
C HIS A 130 -11.49 8.39 9.95
N LEU A 131 -10.90 8.92 8.88
CA LEU A 131 -9.65 9.66 8.93
C LEU A 131 -9.95 11.13 9.28
N ASP A 132 -9.18 11.72 10.20
CA ASP A 132 -9.16 13.17 10.34
C ASP A 132 -8.18 13.80 9.32
N GLU A 133 -8.28 15.12 9.13
CA GLU A 133 -7.42 15.87 8.20
C GLU A 133 -5.93 15.63 8.46
N ARG A 134 -5.54 15.58 9.74
CA ARG A 134 -4.15 15.38 10.14
C ARG A 134 -3.64 14.01 9.71
N THR A 135 -4.45 12.97 9.87
CA THR A 135 -4.09 11.59 9.54
C THR A 135 -4.05 11.40 8.04
N LEU A 136 -5.04 11.93 7.31
CA LEU A 136 -5.04 11.88 5.85
C LEU A 136 -3.81 12.62 5.27
N ALA A 137 -3.52 13.82 5.77
CA ALA A 137 -2.32 14.57 5.38
C ALA A 137 -1.03 13.79 5.68
N ALA A 138 -0.91 13.19 6.87
CA ALA A 138 0.28 12.39 7.22
C ALA A 138 0.50 11.19 6.28
N ILE A 139 -0.57 10.50 5.89
CA ILE A 139 -0.51 9.41 4.91
C ILE A 139 -0.03 9.94 3.55
N CYS A 140 -0.61 11.04 3.07
CA CYS A 140 -0.24 11.65 1.81
C CYS A 140 1.22 12.12 1.81
N ASP A 141 1.64 12.85 2.83
CA ASP A 141 3.02 13.34 2.98
C ASP A 141 4.02 12.18 3.00
N ARG A 142 3.72 11.11 3.74
CA ARG A 142 4.57 9.92 3.79
C ARG A 142 4.64 9.22 2.44
N ARG A 143 3.51 9.08 1.74
CA ARG A 143 3.48 8.53 0.38
C ARG A 143 4.33 9.35 -0.58
N GLU A 144 4.20 10.68 -0.59
CA GLU A 144 4.97 11.55 -1.49
C GLU A 144 6.47 11.48 -1.19
N ALA A 145 6.87 11.44 0.08
CA ALA A 145 8.27 11.24 0.46
C ALA A 145 8.83 9.91 -0.06
N LEU A 146 8.08 8.81 0.09
CA LEU A 146 8.48 7.49 -0.40
C LEU A 146 8.57 7.44 -1.93
N LEU A 147 7.65 8.10 -2.63
CA LEU A 147 7.68 8.21 -4.09
C LEU A 147 8.88 9.03 -4.55
N ALA A 148 9.18 10.14 -3.87
CA ALA A 148 10.37 10.94 -4.16
C ALA A 148 11.66 10.13 -3.99
N ASP A 149 11.78 9.37 -2.88
CA ASP A 149 12.91 8.46 -2.64
C ASP A 149 13.01 7.41 -3.74
N TRP A 150 11.89 6.80 -4.11
CA TRP A 150 11.85 5.84 -5.22
C TRP A 150 12.28 6.46 -6.54
N HIS A 151 11.83 7.66 -6.87
CA HIS A 151 12.20 8.33 -8.12
C HIS A 151 13.68 8.71 -8.16
N ALA A 152 14.23 9.18 -7.04
CA ALA A 152 15.63 9.51 -6.89
C ALA A 152 16.56 8.27 -6.89
N LEU A 153 16.03 7.08 -6.57
CA LEU A 153 16.81 5.83 -6.51
C LEU A 153 17.44 5.49 -7.88
N PRO A 154 18.78 5.31 -7.95
CA PRO A 154 19.44 4.90 -9.18
C PRO A 154 18.96 3.54 -9.70
N ALA A 155 19.06 3.36 -11.02
CA ALA A 155 18.82 2.06 -11.61
C ALA A 155 19.91 1.07 -11.15
N GLY A 156 19.50 -0.10 -10.69
CA GLY A 156 20.39 -1.07 -10.07
C GLY A 156 20.39 -1.04 -8.53
N ASP A 157 19.75 -0.07 -7.89
CA ASP A 157 19.68 0.05 -6.43
C ASP A 157 18.37 -0.49 -5.84
N THR A 158 18.28 -0.48 -4.51
CA THR A 158 17.16 -1.02 -3.74
C THR A 158 16.71 -0.01 -2.68
N LEU A 159 15.43 0.36 -2.69
CA LEU A 159 14.81 1.07 -1.59
C LEU A 159 14.47 0.06 -0.48
N ARG A 160 14.96 0.32 0.73
CA ARG A 160 14.71 -0.52 1.90
C ARG A 160 13.86 0.22 2.91
N LEU A 161 12.74 -0.38 3.29
CA LEU A 161 11.83 0.14 4.32
C LEU A 161 11.59 -0.92 5.40
N VAL A 162 11.20 -0.48 6.60
CA VAL A 162 10.82 -1.36 7.70
C VAL A 162 9.50 -0.88 8.27
N ILE A 163 8.57 -1.81 8.45
CA ILE A 163 7.28 -1.56 9.08
C ILE A 163 7.14 -2.45 10.31
N ASP A 164 6.68 -1.87 11.40
CA ASP A 164 6.13 -2.63 12.51
C ASP A 164 4.72 -3.06 12.10
N ALA A 165 4.70 -4.18 11.38
CA ALA A 165 3.55 -5.04 11.11
C ALA A 165 3.54 -6.20 12.10
#